data_AF-A0A165AE40-F1
#
_entry.id   AF-A0A165AE40-F1
#
_cell.length_a   1.000
_cell.length_b   1.000
_cell.length_c   1.000
_cell.angle_alpha   90.00
_cell.angle_beta   90.00
_cell.angle_gamma   90.00
#
_symmetry.space_group_name_H-M   'P 1'
#
loop_
_entity.id
_entity.type
_entity.pdbx_description
1 polymer ?
#
loop_
_entity_poly.entity_id
_entity_poly.type
_entity_poly.pdbx_seq_one_letter_code
_entity_poly.pdbx_strand_id
1 'polypeptide(L)'
;MSKPDPGGSSLYRLPSNWQEAEHAADVLPDLTAAYELQKKDVTQAKQDLQMLHEASAKSFAQLHPSTRDRLFKLVKSNQQTSKENQKEAFNQAHAKEDSKLHEVQGLEKALVEAEANVNAMKKLAAINHQAFDNLRFVFSERAATAHESLLLGEAEEELLQAKRRVEASQVAVKNMARAKITVQHAQRYFDSAIKTCDAVQGTPLGRALVMGMDNGWSEMARNQNHKDPASLSEKAQICINETLRVLEPSKDDFPPDVLENYTKVKELGLSQMQKVYHLMYGWQSKDTGIDESLKLLLARQEEVSKHLTGLSLWVQNQYPITVETNKTLEKPTKVARENLASVWRRMYVDEDAAEAPPPDV
;
A
#
# COMPACT_ATOMS: atom_id res chain seq x y z
N MET A 1 50.99 34.82 7.24
CA MET A 1 50.33 33.64 6.66
C MET A 1 50.02 32.70 7.81
N SER A 2 48.79 32.74 8.32
CA SER A 2 48.34 31.85 9.39
C SER A 2 48.20 30.43 8.85
N LYS A 3 48.75 29.45 9.57
CA LYS A 3 48.48 28.03 9.31
C LYS A 3 46.97 27.78 9.49
N PRO A 4 46.32 27.01 8.61
CA PRO A 4 44.98 26.55 8.86
C PRO A 4 45.01 25.51 9.99
N ASP A 5 44.15 25.71 10.99
CA ASP A 5 43.82 24.73 12.02
C ASP A 5 43.28 23.45 11.35
N PRO A 6 43.93 22.29 11.52
CA PRO A 6 43.41 21.03 11.03
C PRO A 6 42.78 20.26 12.20
N GLY A 7 41.46 20.12 12.23
CA GLY A 7 40.80 19.00 12.94
C GLY A 7 39.71 19.35 13.95
N GLY A 8 39.74 20.51 14.60
CA GLY A 8 38.84 20.81 15.71
C GLY A 8 37.36 21.00 15.35
N SER A 9 37.01 21.44 14.13
CA SER A 9 35.61 21.76 13.77
C SER A 9 34.85 20.66 13.01
N SER A 10 35.55 19.63 12.50
CA SER A 10 34.92 18.61 11.64
C SER A 10 34.26 17.48 12.44
N LEU A 11 34.82 17.12 13.60
CA LEU A 11 34.35 16.01 14.42
C LEU A 11 33.07 16.35 15.20
N TYR A 12 32.95 17.58 15.72
CA TYR A 12 31.76 18.07 16.42
C TYR A 12 30.51 18.17 15.53
N ARG A 13 30.70 18.34 14.21
CA ARG A 13 29.57 18.38 13.27
C ARG A 13 28.99 17.00 12.99
N LEU A 14 29.74 15.91 13.16
CA LEU A 14 29.28 14.57 12.79
C LEU A 14 28.10 14.09 13.67
N PRO A 15 28.15 14.19 15.02
CA PRO A 15 26.99 13.87 15.86
C PRO A 15 25.77 14.76 15.58
N SER A 16 25.98 16.06 15.36
CA SER A 16 24.90 17.01 15.05
C SER A 16 24.25 16.68 13.70
N ASN A 17 25.05 16.41 12.67
CA ASN A 17 24.57 16.07 11.33
C ASN A 17 23.76 14.76 11.34
N TRP A 18 24.20 13.75 12.09
CA TRP A 18 23.43 12.51 12.24
C TRP A 18 22.12 12.76 13.00
N GLN A 19 22.12 13.54 14.08
CA GLN A 19 20.90 13.88 14.82
C GLN A 19 19.88 14.65 13.98
N GLU A 20 20.33 15.61 13.18
CA GLU A 20 19.47 16.35 12.26
C GLU A 20 18.88 15.42 11.17
N ALA A 21 19.69 14.50 10.64
CA ALA A 21 19.24 13.51 9.66
C ALA A 21 18.29 12.45 10.25
N GLU A 22 18.52 12.04 11.49
CA GLU A 22 17.64 11.13 12.24
C GLU A 22 16.30 11.80 12.55
N HIS A 23 16.33 13.04 13.04
CA HIS A 23 15.12 13.82 13.29
C HIS A 23 14.32 14.04 11.99
N ALA A 24 14.99 14.39 10.89
CA ALA A 24 14.35 14.54 9.59
C ALA A 24 13.69 13.22 9.12
N ALA A 25 14.35 12.07 9.35
CA ALA A 25 13.78 10.77 9.02
C ALA A 25 12.53 10.44 9.86
N ASP A 26 12.50 10.86 11.13
CA ASP A 26 11.35 10.65 12.02
C ASP A 26 10.12 11.45 11.64
N VAL A 27 10.28 12.74 11.32
CA VAL A 27 9.15 13.65 11.07
C VAL A 27 8.64 13.57 9.63
N LEU A 28 9.46 13.04 8.71
CA LEU A 28 9.13 13.00 7.29
C LEU A 28 7.83 12.25 6.95
N PRO A 29 7.50 11.09 7.56
CA PRO A 29 6.22 10.41 7.31
C PRO A 29 5.01 11.29 7.66
N ASP A 30 5.02 11.92 8.84
CA ASP A 30 3.93 12.77 9.31
C ASP A 30 3.80 14.05 8.46
N LEU A 31 4.93 14.68 8.11
CA LEU A 31 4.95 15.83 7.20
C LEU A 31 4.43 15.46 5.80
N THR A 32 4.79 14.28 5.30
CA THR A 32 4.31 13.80 4.00
C THR A 32 2.81 13.52 4.03
N ALA A 33 2.30 12.92 5.11
CA ALA A 33 0.88 12.69 5.30
C ALA A 33 0.08 14.00 5.39
N ALA A 34 0.59 14.98 6.14
CA ALA A 34 -0.01 16.31 6.25
C ALA A 34 -0.01 17.05 4.90
N TYR A 35 1.09 16.96 4.13
CA TYR A 35 1.17 17.52 2.78
C TYR A 35 0.14 16.90 1.82
N GLU A 36 -0.01 15.58 1.82
CA GLU A 36 -1.01 14.91 0.97
C GLU A 36 -2.45 15.26 1.37
N LEU A 37 -2.72 15.50 2.66
CA LEU A 37 -4.01 16.01 3.11
C LEU A 37 -4.25 17.44 2.58
N GLN A 38 -3.28 18.33 2.78
CA GLN A 38 -3.37 19.72 2.31
C GLN A 38 -3.54 19.81 0.79
N LYS A 39 -2.91 18.91 0.03
CA LYS A 39 -3.09 18.79 -1.42
C LYS A 39 -4.52 18.42 -1.81
N LYS A 40 -5.16 17.53 -1.04
CA LYS A 40 -6.58 17.20 -1.23
C LYS A 40 -7.46 18.40 -0.91
N ASP A 41 -7.17 19.14 0.16
CA ASP A 41 -7.92 20.34 0.56
C ASP A 41 -7.85 21.43 -0.52
N VAL A 42 -6.66 21.68 -1.08
CA VAL A 42 -6.49 22.59 -2.23
C VAL A 42 -7.30 22.12 -3.45
N THR A 43 -7.28 20.82 -3.73
CA THR A 43 -8.03 20.25 -4.86
C THR A 43 -9.53 20.44 -4.68
N GLN A 44 -10.05 20.18 -3.47
CA GLN A 44 -11.46 20.37 -3.13
C GLN A 44 -11.84 21.85 -3.20
N ALA A 45 -11.02 22.75 -2.62
CA ALA A 45 -11.29 24.18 -2.65
C ALA A 45 -11.31 24.75 -4.08
N LYS A 46 -10.49 24.22 -4.99
CA LYS A 46 -10.53 24.55 -6.42
C LYS A 46 -11.81 24.08 -7.11
N GLN A 47 -12.30 22.88 -6.78
CA GLN A 47 -13.57 22.37 -7.30
C GLN A 47 -14.74 23.24 -6.82
N ASP A 48 -14.74 23.62 -5.53
CA ASP A 48 -15.74 24.52 -4.96
C ASP A 48 -15.71 25.90 -5.63
N LEU A 49 -14.51 26.44 -5.87
CA LEU A 49 -14.32 27.70 -6.59
C LEU A 49 -14.88 27.61 -8.03
N GLN A 50 -14.65 26.50 -8.72
CA GLN A 50 -15.20 26.28 -10.06
C GLN A 50 -16.74 26.26 -10.04
N MET A 51 -17.36 25.59 -9.07
CA MET A 51 -18.82 25.60 -8.92
C MET A 51 -19.37 27.00 -8.62
N LEU A 52 -18.69 27.77 -7.77
CA LEU A 52 -19.05 29.16 -7.46
C LEU A 52 -18.89 30.08 -8.69
N HIS A 53 -17.82 29.91 -9.46
CA HIS A 53 -17.60 30.62 -10.71
C HIS A 53 -18.71 30.33 -11.72
N GLU A 54 -19.10 29.07 -11.89
CA GLU A 54 -20.24 28.71 -12.75
C GLU A 54 -21.56 29.30 -12.27
N ALA A 55 -21.81 29.33 -10.95
CA ALA A 55 -23.00 29.92 -10.37
C ALA A 55 -23.05 31.45 -10.58
N SER A 56 -21.91 32.12 -10.35
CA SER A 56 -21.71 33.54 -10.62
C SER A 56 -21.92 33.88 -12.09
N ALA A 57 -21.33 33.10 -13.00
CA ALA A 57 -21.51 33.24 -14.45
C ALA A 57 -22.96 33.02 -14.90
N LYS A 58 -23.66 32.04 -14.33
CA LYS A 58 -25.11 31.81 -14.58
C LYS A 58 -25.95 33.00 -14.12
N SER A 59 -25.70 33.54 -12.92
CA SER A 59 -26.38 34.74 -12.42
C SER A 59 -26.08 35.98 -13.27
N PHE A 60 -24.84 36.13 -13.75
CA PHE A 60 -24.45 37.19 -14.68
C PHE A 60 -25.20 37.09 -16.02
N ALA A 61 -25.30 35.89 -16.59
CA ALA A 61 -26.04 35.65 -17.82
C ALA A 61 -27.54 35.94 -17.68
N GLN A 62 -28.13 35.71 -16.49
CA GLN A 62 -29.51 36.07 -16.20
C GLN A 62 -29.75 37.59 -16.11
N LEU A 63 -28.77 38.33 -15.59
CA LEU A 63 -28.77 39.80 -15.57
C LEU A 63 -28.56 40.44 -16.94
N HIS A 64 -27.75 39.79 -17.77
CA HIS A 64 -27.39 40.26 -19.11
C HIS A 64 -27.82 39.26 -20.19
N PRO A 65 -29.13 39.03 -20.39
CA PRO A 65 -29.62 38.11 -21.41
C PRO A 65 -29.20 38.61 -22.79
N SER A 66 -28.76 37.65 -23.61
CA SER A 66 -28.30 37.89 -24.98
C SER A 66 -29.42 38.51 -25.83
N THR A 67 -29.05 39.20 -26.92
CA THR A 67 -29.99 39.84 -27.85
C THR A 67 -31.01 38.84 -28.43
N ARG A 68 -30.64 37.55 -28.51
CA ARG A 68 -31.50 36.45 -28.96
C ARG A 68 -32.56 36.06 -27.92
N ASP A 69 -32.24 36.10 -26.63
CA ASP A 69 -33.16 35.76 -25.54
C ASP A 69 -34.16 36.89 -25.24
N ARG A 70 -33.80 38.14 -25.55
CA ARG A 70 -34.68 39.31 -25.40
C ARG A 70 -35.86 39.29 -26.36
N LEU A 71 -35.73 38.65 -27.53
CA LEU A 71 -36.80 38.53 -28.53
C LEU A 71 -37.96 37.63 -28.06
N PHE A 72 -37.72 36.71 -27.11
CA PHE A 72 -38.74 35.76 -26.62
C PHE A 72 -39.39 36.16 -25.28
N LYS A 73 -38.84 37.12 -24.54
CA LYS A 73 -39.35 37.56 -23.22
C LYS A 73 -40.02 38.94 -23.29
N LEU A 74 -41.09 39.04 -24.08
CA LEU A 74 -41.98 40.21 -24.08
C LEU A 74 -43.24 39.93 -23.23
N VAL A 75 -43.07 39.80 -21.91
CA VAL A 75 -44.19 39.84 -20.95
C VAL A 75 -43.90 40.93 -19.92
N LYS A 76 -44.75 41.96 -19.91
CA LYS A 76 -44.74 43.09 -18.99
C LYS A 76 -45.46 42.72 -17.69
N SER A 77 -44.75 42.68 -16.56
CA SER A 77 -45.24 42.96 -15.19
C SER A 77 -44.07 42.84 -14.19
N ASN A 78 -43.84 43.85 -13.33
CA ASN A 78 -42.82 43.90 -12.26
C ASN A 78 -41.32 43.77 -12.63
N GLN A 79 -40.85 44.55 -13.62
CA GLN A 79 -39.45 44.51 -14.06
C GLN A 79 -38.42 45.16 -13.10
N GLN A 80 -38.81 46.03 -12.17
CA GLN A 80 -37.85 46.80 -11.37
C GLN A 80 -37.38 46.03 -10.12
N THR A 81 -38.31 45.50 -9.32
CA THR A 81 -38.02 44.61 -8.18
C THR A 81 -37.37 43.30 -8.60
N SER A 82 -37.72 42.76 -9.78
CA SER A 82 -37.10 41.55 -10.34
C SER A 82 -35.62 41.75 -10.72
N LYS A 83 -35.25 42.92 -11.26
CA LYS A 83 -33.86 43.25 -11.60
C LYS A 83 -32.99 43.54 -10.38
N GLU A 84 -33.53 44.19 -9.36
CA GLU A 84 -32.82 44.41 -8.08
C GLU A 84 -32.53 43.08 -7.38
N ASN A 85 -33.51 42.19 -7.30
CA ASN A 85 -33.32 40.85 -6.72
C ASN A 85 -32.27 40.02 -7.49
N GLN A 86 -32.24 40.11 -8.82
CA GLN A 86 -31.22 39.44 -9.65
C GLN A 86 -29.83 40.04 -9.45
N LYS A 87 -29.74 41.36 -9.27
CA LYS A 87 -28.47 42.07 -9.05
C LYS A 87 -27.89 41.71 -7.69
N GLU A 88 -28.75 41.63 -6.68
CA GLU A 88 -28.36 41.19 -5.34
C GLU A 88 -27.89 39.74 -5.33
N ALA A 89 -28.59 38.83 -6.03
CA ALA A 89 -28.18 37.44 -6.18
C ALA A 89 -26.82 37.27 -6.88
N PHE A 90 -26.53 38.07 -7.90
CA PHE A 90 -25.21 38.10 -8.54
C PHE A 90 -24.13 38.61 -7.58
N ASN A 91 -24.36 39.75 -6.92
CA ASN A 91 -23.38 40.31 -5.98
C ASN A 91 -23.07 39.33 -4.84
N GLN A 92 -24.06 38.61 -4.32
CA GLN A 92 -23.84 37.58 -3.30
C GLN A 92 -23.07 36.37 -3.83
N ALA A 93 -23.35 35.93 -5.07
CA ALA A 93 -22.62 34.83 -5.70
C ALA A 93 -21.15 35.21 -5.99
N HIS A 94 -20.93 36.42 -6.49
CA HIS A 94 -19.60 36.94 -6.82
C HIS A 94 -18.77 37.21 -5.55
N ALA A 95 -19.37 37.75 -4.48
CA ALA A 95 -18.67 37.91 -3.20
C ALA A 95 -18.23 36.57 -2.59
N LYS A 96 -19.04 35.52 -2.75
CA LYS A 96 -18.68 34.15 -2.33
C LYS A 96 -17.54 33.57 -3.18
N GLU A 97 -17.59 33.81 -4.50
CA GLU A 97 -16.53 33.45 -5.43
C GLU A 97 -15.21 34.12 -5.06
N ASP A 98 -15.20 35.45 -4.86
CA ASP A 98 -14.01 36.22 -4.47
C ASP A 98 -13.42 35.76 -3.13
N SER A 99 -14.29 35.52 -2.13
CA SER A 99 -13.87 34.97 -0.84
C SER A 99 -13.21 33.60 -1.00
N LYS A 100 -13.78 32.72 -1.83
CA LYS A 100 -13.23 31.38 -2.07
C LYS A 100 -11.94 31.44 -2.89
N LEU A 101 -11.81 32.40 -3.81
CA LEU A 101 -10.57 32.64 -4.55
C LEU A 101 -9.42 33.00 -3.61
N HIS A 102 -9.65 33.89 -2.64
CA HIS A 102 -8.65 34.24 -1.62
C HIS A 102 -8.27 33.05 -0.73
N GLU A 103 -9.25 32.21 -0.36
CA GLU A 103 -9.01 30.97 0.38
C GLU A 103 -8.10 30.02 -0.43
N VAL A 104 -8.41 29.78 -1.71
CA VAL A 104 -7.60 28.92 -2.60
C VAL A 104 -6.18 29.47 -2.71
N GLN A 105 -6.00 30.77 -2.93
CA GLN A 105 -4.67 31.39 -3.00
C GLN A 105 -3.86 31.20 -1.71
N GLY A 106 -4.50 31.35 -0.54
CA GLY A 106 -3.89 31.12 0.76
C GLY A 106 -3.46 29.65 0.94
N LEU A 107 -4.34 28.71 0.59
CA LEU A 107 -4.05 27.28 0.66
C LEU A 107 -2.96 26.84 -0.31
N GLU A 108 -2.93 27.39 -1.53
CA GLU A 108 -1.87 27.14 -2.52
C GLU A 108 -0.50 27.63 -2.03
N LYS A 109 -0.44 28.82 -1.44
CA LYS A 109 0.81 29.34 -0.87
C LYS A 109 1.30 28.42 0.25
N ALA A 110 0.41 28.04 1.17
CA ALA A 110 0.75 27.13 2.25
C ALA A 110 1.18 25.74 1.72
N LEU A 111 0.60 25.27 0.61
CA LEU A 111 0.98 23.99 -0.01
C LEU A 111 2.40 24.05 -0.58
N VAL A 112 2.80 25.16 -1.20
CA VAL A 112 4.17 25.37 -1.70
C VAL A 112 5.18 25.40 -0.55
N GLU A 113 4.85 26.06 0.55
CA GLU A 113 5.69 26.07 1.76
C GLU A 113 5.83 24.67 2.37
N ALA A 114 4.72 23.91 2.46
CA ALA A 114 4.72 22.53 2.92
C ALA A 114 5.54 21.61 2.00
N GLU A 115 5.43 21.76 0.68
CA GLU A 115 6.23 21.03 -0.30
C GLU A 115 7.73 21.31 -0.13
N ALA A 116 8.10 22.58 0.03
CA ALA A 116 9.49 22.97 0.28
C ALA A 116 10.04 22.34 1.56
N ASN A 117 9.27 22.34 2.65
CA ASN A 117 9.64 21.72 3.91
C ASN A 117 9.81 20.19 3.78
N VAL A 118 8.84 19.51 3.16
CA VAL A 118 8.93 18.06 2.89
C VAL A 118 10.17 17.74 2.05
N ASN A 119 10.47 18.54 1.04
CA ASN A 119 11.65 18.33 0.19
C ASN A 119 12.97 18.58 0.93
N ALA A 120 13.02 19.54 1.86
CA ALA A 120 14.17 19.76 2.72
C ALA A 120 14.40 18.56 3.66
N MET A 121 13.34 18.09 4.33
CA MET A 121 13.40 16.93 5.22
C MET A 121 13.77 15.64 4.48
N LYS A 122 13.27 15.44 3.24
CA LYS A 122 13.67 14.31 2.39
C LYS A 122 15.18 14.29 2.14
N LYS A 123 15.79 15.44 1.85
CA LYS A 123 17.23 15.54 1.59
C LYS A 123 18.05 15.19 2.84
N LEU A 124 17.62 15.66 4.01
CA LEU A 124 18.28 15.35 5.29
C LEU A 124 18.09 13.88 5.69
N ALA A 125 16.88 13.34 5.58
CA ALA A 125 16.61 11.93 5.86
C ALA A 125 17.41 10.99 4.94
N ALA A 126 17.63 11.37 3.68
CA ALA A 126 18.38 10.57 2.71
C ALA A 126 19.85 10.36 3.10
N ILE A 127 20.46 11.27 3.86
CA ILE A 127 21.85 11.15 4.33
C ILE A 127 21.96 10.45 5.69
N ASN A 128 20.86 10.06 6.34
CA ASN A 128 20.87 9.52 7.70
C ASN A 128 21.80 8.30 7.84
N HIS A 129 21.66 7.30 6.97
CA HIS A 129 22.51 6.11 7.01
C HIS A 129 24.00 6.46 6.80
N GLN A 130 24.29 7.31 5.81
CA GLN A 130 25.66 7.76 5.55
C GLN A 130 26.25 8.56 6.72
N ALA A 131 25.46 9.44 7.35
CA ALA A 131 25.88 10.22 8.51
C ALA A 131 26.20 9.31 9.70
N PHE A 132 25.40 8.26 9.91
CA PHE A 132 25.64 7.26 10.94
C PHE A 132 26.89 6.41 10.65
N ASP A 133 27.08 5.97 9.40
CA ASP A 133 28.24 5.18 9.01
C ASP A 133 29.55 5.98 9.08
N ASN A 134 29.51 7.26 8.70
CA ASN A 134 30.65 8.17 8.87
C ASN A 134 31.03 8.32 10.35
N LEU A 135 30.02 8.43 11.21
CA LEU A 135 30.23 8.52 12.64
C LEU A 135 30.83 7.21 13.18
N ARG A 136 30.28 6.05 12.79
CA ARG A 136 30.85 4.74 13.11
C ARG A 136 32.31 4.61 12.68
N PHE A 137 32.63 5.01 11.46
CA PHE A 137 33.97 4.92 10.89
C PHE A 137 34.99 5.70 11.73
N VAL A 138 34.71 6.97 12.02
CA VAL A 138 35.58 7.82 12.82
C VAL A 138 35.85 7.24 14.20
N PHE A 139 34.82 6.71 14.88
CA PHE A 139 34.97 6.12 16.21
C PHE A 139 35.62 4.73 16.18
N SER A 140 35.54 4.01 15.06
CA SER A 140 36.23 2.71 14.89
C SER A 140 37.75 2.84 14.68
N GLU A 141 38.22 4.00 14.22
CA GLU A 141 39.66 4.27 14.04
C GLU A 141 40.35 4.75 15.33
N ARG A 142 39.59 5.10 16.36
CA ARG A 142 40.13 5.57 17.65
C ARG A 142 40.55 4.38 18.53
N ALA A 143 41.66 4.56 19.24
CA ALA A 143 42.07 3.62 20.29
C ALA A 143 41.12 3.72 21.49
N ALA A 144 40.27 2.70 21.66
CA ALA A 144 39.36 2.59 22.79
C ALA A 144 40.05 1.91 23.99
N THR A 145 39.73 2.34 25.20
CA THR A 145 40.08 1.60 26.42
C THR A 145 39.37 0.24 26.45
N ALA A 146 39.84 -0.67 27.31
CA ALA A 146 39.22 -1.99 27.46
C ALA A 146 37.74 -1.91 27.91
N HIS A 147 37.39 -0.91 28.73
CA HIS A 147 36.01 -0.69 29.16
C HIS A 147 35.12 -0.16 28.02
N GLU A 148 35.61 0.81 27.25
CA GLU A 148 34.88 1.36 26.10
C GLU A 148 34.69 0.32 25.00
N SER A 149 35.70 -0.53 24.76
CA SER A 149 35.62 -1.63 23.80
C SER A 149 34.52 -2.64 24.16
N LEU A 150 34.32 -2.91 25.45
CA LEU A 150 33.24 -3.78 25.94
C LEU A 150 31.85 -3.13 25.69
N LEU A 151 31.68 -1.85 26.07
CA LEU A 151 30.43 -1.12 25.86
C LEU A 151 30.07 -0.97 24.38
N LEU A 152 31.07 -0.72 23.52
CA LEU A 152 30.88 -0.68 22.07
C LEU A 152 30.44 -2.03 21.52
N GLY A 153 31.09 -3.12 21.94
CA GLY A 153 30.72 -4.47 21.51
C GLY A 153 29.27 -4.84 21.86
N GLU A 154 28.83 -4.50 23.08
CA GLU A 154 27.44 -4.73 23.52
C GLU A 154 26.43 -3.93 22.69
N ALA A 155 26.70 -2.63 22.46
CA ALA A 155 25.81 -1.77 21.69
C ALA A 155 25.79 -2.11 20.18
N GLU A 156 26.91 -2.54 19.61
CA GLU A 156 26.98 -3.02 18.22
C GLU A 156 26.21 -4.34 18.03
N GLU A 157 26.33 -5.27 18.98
CA GLU A 157 25.59 -6.54 18.95
C GLU A 157 24.08 -6.29 19.12
N GLU A 158 23.67 -5.38 20.02
CA GLU A 158 22.27 -4.98 20.18
C GLU A 158 21.70 -4.42 18.85
N LEU A 159 22.44 -3.52 18.20
CA LEU A 159 22.05 -2.96 16.91
C LEU A 159 21.97 -4.03 15.82
N LEU A 160 22.93 -4.96 15.79
CA LEU A 160 22.95 -6.05 14.81
C LEU A 160 21.74 -6.97 14.99
N GLN A 161 21.40 -7.33 16.23
CA GLN A 161 20.22 -8.14 16.54
C GLN A 161 18.92 -7.43 16.17
N ALA A 162 18.81 -6.13 16.48
CA ALA A 162 17.64 -5.33 16.10
C ALA A 162 17.46 -5.26 14.58
N LYS A 163 18.55 -5.01 13.83
CA LYS A 163 18.55 -5.01 12.36
C LYS A 163 18.10 -6.35 11.78
N ARG A 164 18.66 -7.47 12.27
CA ARG A 164 18.27 -8.82 11.82
C ARG A 164 16.77 -9.09 12.03
N ARG A 165 16.20 -8.65 13.14
CA ARG A 165 14.76 -8.80 13.42
C ARG A 165 13.91 -7.99 12.43
N VAL A 166 14.30 -6.75 12.14
CA VAL A 166 13.63 -5.92 11.14
C VAL A 166 13.74 -6.54 9.75
N GLU A 167 14.92 -6.99 9.33
CA GLU A 167 15.13 -7.64 8.03
C GLU A 167 14.25 -8.90 7.87
N ALA A 168 14.23 -9.77 8.88
CA ALA A 168 13.37 -10.95 8.89
C ALA A 168 11.88 -10.58 8.79
N SER A 169 11.46 -9.56 9.54
CA SER A 169 10.10 -9.04 9.51
C SER A 169 9.73 -8.41 8.15
N GLN A 170 10.65 -7.68 7.51
CA GLN A 170 10.44 -7.12 6.17
C GLN A 170 10.25 -8.22 5.12
N VAL A 171 10.99 -9.33 5.22
CA VAL A 171 10.79 -10.51 4.37
C VAL A 171 9.39 -11.08 4.60
N ALA A 172 8.96 -11.22 5.85
CA ALA A 172 7.61 -11.67 6.17
C ALA A 172 6.51 -10.74 5.60
N VAL A 173 6.67 -9.42 5.70
CA VAL A 173 5.76 -8.44 5.09
C VAL A 173 5.68 -8.62 3.58
N LYS A 174 6.82 -8.77 2.90
CA LYS A 174 6.86 -8.97 1.43
C LYS A 174 6.17 -10.29 1.03
N ASN A 175 6.46 -11.37 1.75
CA ASN A 175 5.82 -12.67 1.50
C ASN A 175 4.31 -12.59 1.73
N MET A 176 3.87 -11.90 2.78
CA MET A 176 2.45 -11.77 3.09
C MET A 176 1.71 -10.83 2.12
N ALA A 177 2.35 -9.76 1.65
CA ALA A 177 1.82 -8.91 0.57
C ALA A 177 1.61 -9.73 -0.71
N ARG A 178 2.59 -10.56 -1.07
CA ARG A 178 2.52 -11.44 -2.22
C ARG A 178 1.42 -12.49 -2.06
N ALA A 179 1.38 -13.17 -0.91
CA ALA A 179 0.35 -14.15 -0.57
C ALA A 179 -1.06 -13.55 -0.68
N LYS A 180 -1.25 -12.33 -0.17
CA LYS A 180 -2.53 -11.61 -0.24
C LYS A 180 -2.98 -11.37 -1.67
N ILE A 181 -2.09 -10.90 -2.53
CA ILE A 181 -2.41 -10.64 -3.93
C ILE A 181 -2.73 -11.96 -4.64
N THR A 182 -1.88 -12.98 -4.47
CA THR A 182 -2.02 -14.25 -5.19
C THR A 182 -3.23 -15.05 -4.72
N VAL A 183 -3.57 -15.05 -3.43
CA VAL A 183 -4.77 -15.74 -2.93
C VAL A 183 -6.06 -15.05 -3.40
N GLN A 184 -6.06 -13.71 -3.50
CA GLN A 184 -7.19 -12.96 -4.06
C GLN A 184 -7.37 -13.26 -5.55
N HIS A 185 -6.28 -13.35 -6.32
CA HIS A 185 -6.37 -13.77 -7.72
C HIS A 185 -6.82 -15.22 -7.85
N ALA A 186 -6.32 -16.13 -7.01
CA ALA A 186 -6.75 -17.52 -7.00
C ALA A 186 -8.26 -17.64 -6.77
N GLN A 187 -8.80 -16.96 -5.75
CA GLN A 187 -10.24 -16.90 -5.49
C GLN A 187 -11.02 -16.35 -6.68
N ARG A 188 -10.62 -15.19 -7.23
CA ARG A 188 -11.34 -14.58 -8.36
C ARG A 188 -11.39 -15.50 -9.57
N TYR A 189 -10.27 -16.13 -9.92
CA TYR A 189 -10.22 -17.06 -11.05
C TYR A 189 -11.03 -18.33 -10.76
N PHE A 190 -10.94 -18.86 -9.54
CA PHE A 190 -11.69 -20.04 -9.14
C PHE A 190 -13.20 -19.78 -9.14
N ASP A 191 -13.67 -18.71 -8.50
CA ASP A 191 -15.08 -18.30 -8.51
C ASP A 191 -15.60 -18.03 -9.93
N SER A 192 -14.77 -17.43 -10.79
CA SER A 192 -15.12 -17.21 -12.19
C SER A 192 -15.24 -18.54 -12.94
N ALA A 193 -14.33 -19.50 -12.70
CA ALA A 193 -14.41 -20.83 -13.30
C ALA A 193 -15.71 -21.56 -12.88
N ILE A 194 -16.07 -21.48 -11.60
CA ILE A 194 -17.32 -22.03 -11.06
C ILE A 194 -18.52 -21.37 -11.73
N LYS A 195 -18.61 -20.04 -11.71
CA LYS A 195 -19.73 -19.29 -12.27
C LYS A 195 -19.89 -19.51 -13.78
N THR A 196 -18.79 -19.56 -14.53
CA THR A 196 -18.85 -19.85 -15.97
C THR A 196 -19.32 -21.28 -16.19
N CYS A 197 -18.90 -22.25 -15.38
CA CYS A 197 -19.41 -23.62 -15.45
C CYS A 197 -20.90 -23.70 -15.10
N ASP A 198 -21.34 -23.04 -14.03
CA ASP A 198 -22.75 -23.00 -13.62
C ASP A 198 -23.63 -22.27 -14.63
N ALA A 199 -23.14 -21.21 -15.27
CA ALA A 199 -23.84 -20.53 -16.36
C ALA A 199 -23.99 -21.46 -17.58
N VAL A 200 -22.94 -22.23 -17.89
CA VAL A 200 -23.01 -23.26 -18.93
C VAL A 200 -24.05 -24.31 -18.56
N GLN A 201 -24.10 -24.80 -17.31
CA GLN A 201 -25.03 -25.84 -16.85
C GLN A 201 -26.47 -25.37 -16.59
N GLY A 202 -26.68 -24.14 -16.14
CA GLY A 202 -27.97 -23.59 -15.72
C GLY A 202 -28.88 -23.15 -16.87
N THR A 203 -28.34 -22.97 -18.07
CA THR A 203 -29.15 -22.75 -19.26
C THR A 203 -29.99 -24.01 -19.59
N PRO A 204 -31.17 -23.88 -20.24
CA PRO A 204 -31.89 -25.05 -20.78
C PRO A 204 -30.99 -25.92 -21.67
N LEU A 205 -30.05 -25.25 -22.36
CA LEU A 205 -28.98 -25.84 -23.15
C LEU A 205 -27.99 -26.64 -22.27
N GLY A 206 -27.52 -26.07 -21.16
CA GLY A 206 -26.67 -26.69 -20.15
C GLY A 206 -27.22 -27.93 -19.48
N ARG A 207 -28.50 -27.89 -19.12
CA ARG A 207 -29.20 -29.03 -18.53
C ARG A 207 -29.36 -30.17 -19.54
N ALA A 208 -29.64 -29.87 -20.80
CA ALA A 208 -29.65 -30.86 -21.88
C ALA A 208 -28.24 -31.43 -22.18
N LEU A 209 -27.19 -30.63 -22.01
CA LEU A 209 -25.78 -31.02 -22.16
C LEU A 209 -25.32 -32.00 -21.07
N VAL A 210 -25.73 -31.81 -19.81
CA VAL A 210 -25.41 -32.73 -18.68
C VAL A 210 -26.26 -34.00 -18.73
N MET A 211 -27.51 -33.94 -19.20
CA MET A 211 -28.41 -35.09 -19.27
C MET A 211 -28.29 -35.95 -20.55
N GLY A 212 -27.25 -35.76 -21.36
CA GLY A 212 -26.98 -36.62 -22.52
C GLY A 212 -28.07 -36.57 -23.60
N MET A 213 -28.79 -35.46 -23.77
CA MET A 213 -29.79 -35.36 -24.83
C MET A 213 -29.13 -35.09 -26.18
N ASP A 214 -29.25 -36.07 -27.10
CA ASP A 214 -28.78 -36.14 -28.50
C ASP A 214 -29.39 -35.09 -29.46
N ASN A 215 -29.61 -33.87 -28.99
CA ASN A 215 -30.24 -32.82 -29.81
C ASN A 215 -29.18 -32.05 -30.62
N GLY A 216 -28.45 -32.71 -31.52
CA GLY A 216 -27.89 -32.11 -32.74
C GLY A 216 -26.92 -30.91 -32.63
N TRP A 217 -26.34 -30.60 -31.47
CA TRP A 217 -25.28 -29.58 -31.36
C TRP A 217 -23.90 -30.22 -31.49
N SER A 218 -23.00 -29.58 -32.25
CA SER A 218 -21.66 -30.12 -32.47
C SER A 218 -20.88 -30.21 -31.16
N GLU A 219 -20.22 -31.35 -30.96
CA GLU A 219 -19.25 -31.61 -29.89
C GLU A 219 -18.21 -30.48 -29.75
N MET A 220 -17.96 -29.76 -30.84
CA MET A 220 -17.11 -28.57 -30.94
C MET A 220 -17.60 -27.37 -30.11
N ALA A 221 -18.90 -27.09 -30.09
CA ALA A 221 -19.46 -26.01 -29.27
C ALA A 221 -19.43 -26.37 -27.78
N ARG A 222 -19.61 -27.66 -27.45
CA ARG A 222 -19.49 -28.19 -26.09
C ARG A 222 -18.06 -28.06 -25.57
N ASN A 223 -17.10 -28.48 -26.37
CA ASN A 223 -15.67 -28.35 -26.10
C ASN A 223 -15.27 -26.89 -25.83
N GLN A 224 -15.74 -25.95 -26.66
CA GLN A 224 -15.41 -24.52 -26.51
C GLN A 224 -15.90 -23.94 -25.17
N ASN A 225 -17.11 -24.30 -24.72
CA ASN A 225 -17.72 -23.75 -23.51
C ASN A 225 -17.06 -24.22 -22.20
N HIS A 226 -16.42 -25.39 -22.19
CA HIS A 226 -15.71 -25.89 -21.00
C HIS A 226 -14.22 -25.55 -20.99
N LYS A 227 -13.66 -25.07 -22.11
CA LYS A 227 -12.27 -24.65 -22.22
C LYS A 227 -11.97 -23.40 -21.38
N ASP A 228 -12.92 -22.48 -21.31
CA ASP A 228 -12.77 -21.23 -20.55
C ASP A 228 -12.75 -21.46 -19.02
N PRO A 229 -13.69 -22.21 -18.41
CA PRO A 229 -13.60 -22.64 -17.02
C PRO A 229 -12.31 -23.41 -16.69
N ALA A 230 -11.86 -24.28 -17.60
CA ALA A 230 -10.62 -25.04 -17.43
C ALA A 230 -9.39 -24.12 -17.37
N SER A 231 -9.29 -23.15 -18.28
CA SER A 231 -8.19 -22.18 -18.29
C SER A 231 -8.19 -21.29 -17.05
N LEU A 232 -9.37 -20.87 -16.56
CA LEU A 232 -9.48 -20.09 -15.33
C LEU A 232 -9.05 -20.89 -14.11
N SER A 233 -9.43 -22.17 -14.04
CA SER A 233 -9.03 -23.10 -12.98
C SER A 233 -7.52 -23.36 -12.97
N GLU A 234 -6.88 -23.46 -14.12
CA GLU A 234 -5.42 -23.53 -14.24
C GLU A 234 -4.75 -22.25 -13.70
N LYS A 235 -5.24 -21.07 -14.09
CA LYS A 235 -4.73 -19.79 -13.55
C LYS A 235 -4.90 -19.72 -12.03
N ALA A 236 -6.05 -20.16 -11.50
CA ALA A 236 -6.27 -20.25 -10.06
C ALA A 236 -5.24 -21.16 -9.38
N GLN A 237 -4.93 -22.32 -9.98
CA GLN A 237 -3.93 -23.25 -9.47
C GLN A 237 -2.52 -22.63 -9.42
N ILE A 238 -2.13 -21.87 -10.44
CA ILE A 238 -0.83 -21.17 -10.46
C ILE A 238 -0.76 -20.15 -9.32
N CYS A 239 -1.80 -19.35 -9.14
CA CYS A 239 -1.86 -18.33 -8.09
C CYS A 239 -1.84 -18.96 -6.68
N ILE A 240 -2.56 -20.05 -6.45
CA ILE A 240 -2.54 -20.70 -5.14
C ILE A 240 -1.22 -21.39 -4.86
N ASN A 241 -0.56 -22.00 -5.85
CA ASN A 241 0.77 -22.58 -5.68
C ASN A 241 1.78 -21.54 -5.22
N GLU A 242 1.73 -20.34 -5.80
CA GLU A 242 2.58 -19.23 -5.36
C GLU A 242 2.26 -18.80 -3.92
N THR A 243 0.98 -18.71 -3.57
CA THR A 243 0.54 -18.42 -2.20
C THR A 243 1.10 -19.44 -1.22
N LEU A 244 0.96 -20.74 -1.50
CA LEU A 244 1.48 -21.81 -0.66
C LEU A 244 3.01 -21.72 -0.55
N ARG A 245 3.71 -21.47 -1.66
CA ARG A 245 5.18 -21.35 -1.69
C ARG A 245 5.69 -20.24 -0.77
N VAL A 246 5.05 -19.07 -0.75
CA VAL A 246 5.50 -17.94 0.09
C VAL A 246 5.11 -18.10 1.55
N LEU A 247 4.09 -18.90 1.83
CA LEU A 247 3.58 -19.19 3.18
C LEU A 247 4.27 -20.39 3.84
N GLU A 248 4.84 -21.32 3.05
CA GLU A 248 5.49 -22.54 3.53
C GLU A 248 6.56 -22.29 4.62
N PRO A 249 7.42 -21.24 4.56
CA PRO A 249 8.41 -20.99 5.61
C PRO A 249 7.82 -20.67 6.99
N SER A 250 6.58 -20.18 7.04
CA SER A 250 5.88 -19.78 8.28
C SER A 250 4.76 -20.74 8.66
N LYS A 251 4.66 -21.90 7.99
CA LYS A 251 3.52 -22.81 8.17
C LYS A 251 3.40 -23.38 9.59
N ASP A 252 4.53 -23.53 10.27
CA ASP A 252 4.58 -24.14 11.60
C ASP A 252 4.03 -23.17 12.68
N ASP A 253 3.96 -21.89 12.35
CA ASP A 253 3.38 -20.84 13.20
C ASP A 253 1.87 -20.63 12.95
N PHE A 254 1.26 -21.43 12.04
CA PHE A 254 -0.14 -21.25 11.70
C PHE A 254 -1.07 -21.73 12.82
N PRO A 255 -2.16 -20.97 13.10
CA PRO A 255 -3.26 -21.46 13.91
C PRO A 255 -3.80 -22.80 13.36
N PRO A 256 -4.27 -23.73 14.21
CA PRO A 256 -4.69 -25.06 13.77
C PRO A 256 -5.74 -25.06 12.65
N ASP A 257 -6.70 -24.14 12.69
CA ASP A 257 -7.74 -23.95 11.69
C ASP A 257 -7.19 -23.44 10.34
N VAL A 258 -6.18 -22.57 10.40
CA VAL A 258 -5.49 -22.06 9.20
C VAL A 258 -4.62 -23.15 8.59
N LEU A 259 -3.93 -23.93 9.41
CA LEU A 259 -3.11 -25.04 8.97
C LEU A 259 -3.95 -26.12 8.28
N GLU A 260 -5.15 -26.39 8.80
CA GLU A 260 -6.12 -27.29 8.14
C GLU A 260 -6.51 -26.73 6.77
N ASN A 261 -6.92 -25.46 6.68
CA ASN A 261 -7.27 -24.82 5.41
C ASN A 261 -6.10 -24.86 4.41
N TYR A 262 -4.88 -24.54 4.86
CA TYR A 262 -3.66 -24.61 4.06
C TYR A 262 -3.43 -26.02 3.50
N THR A 263 -3.51 -27.02 4.37
CA THR A 263 -3.27 -28.43 4.02
C THR A 263 -4.33 -28.92 3.04
N LYS A 264 -5.61 -28.64 3.30
CA LYS A 264 -6.72 -29.02 2.41
C LYS A 264 -6.64 -28.36 1.05
N VAL A 265 -6.29 -27.08 0.98
CA VAL A 265 -6.07 -26.39 -0.30
C VAL A 265 -4.89 -27.00 -1.07
N LYS A 266 -3.80 -27.36 -0.37
CA LYS A 266 -2.62 -28.00 -0.97
C LYS A 266 -2.93 -29.41 -1.49
N GLU A 267 -3.72 -30.19 -0.75
CA GLU A 267 -4.12 -31.55 -1.11
C GLU A 267 -5.13 -31.59 -2.26
N LEU A 268 -6.19 -30.79 -2.17
CA LEU A 268 -7.29 -30.82 -3.15
C LEU A 268 -6.87 -30.12 -4.45
N GLY A 269 -6.21 -28.97 -4.35
CA GLY A 269 -5.90 -28.10 -5.48
C GLY A 269 -7.13 -27.45 -6.10
N LEU A 270 -6.89 -26.49 -7.00
CA LEU A 270 -7.91 -25.69 -7.70
C LEU A 270 -8.08 -26.09 -9.17
N SER A 271 -7.50 -27.20 -9.61
CA SER A 271 -7.53 -27.71 -10.99
C SER A 271 -8.78 -28.56 -11.31
N GLN A 272 -9.83 -28.54 -10.49
CA GLN A 272 -10.96 -29.46 -10.68
C GLN A 272 -11.71 -29.22 -11.99
N MET A 273 -11.93 -27.97 -12.40
CA MET A 273 -12.59 -27.67 -13.69
C MET A 273 -11.72 -28.05 -14.89
N GLN A 274 -10.40 -27.96 -14.77
CA GLN A 274 -9.49 -28.52 -15.76
C GLN A 274 -9.65 -30.04 -15.86
N LYS A 275 -9.72 -30.75 -14.73
CA LYS A 275 -9.94 -32.22 -14.73
C LYS A 275 -11.31 -32.59 -15.30
N VAL A 276 -12.36 -31.83 -14.98
CA VAL A 276 -13.70 -32.00 -15.58
C VAL A 276 -13.65 -31.86 -17.10
N TYR A 277 -12.97 -30.84 -17.61
CA TYR A 277 -12.80 -30.64 -19.05
C TYR A 277 -12.10 -31.84 -19.73
N HIS A 278 -11.00 -32.33 -19.15
CA HIS A 278 -10.29 -33.49 -19.69
C HIS A 278 -11.11 -34.78 -19.59
N LEU A 279 -11.93 -34.95 -18.54
CA LEU A 279 -12.80 -36.10 -18.37
C LEU A 279 -13.91 -36.14 -19.43
N MET A 280 -14.49 -34.97 -19.74
CA MET A 280 -15.61 -34.84 -20.68
C MET A 280 -15.18 -34.80 -22.16
N TYR A 281 -14.01 -34.22 -22.47
CA TYR A 281 -13.59 -33.94 -23.85
C TYR A 281 -12.18 -34.45 -24.19
N GLY A 282 -11.51 -35.12 -23.24
CA GLY A 282 -10.28 -35.85 -23.51
C GLY A 282 -10.60 -37.12 -24.30
N TRP A 283 -9.83 -37.36 -25.36
CA TRP A 283 -9.99 -38.43 -26.36
C TRP A 283 -9.91 -39.88 -25.80
N GLN A 284 -9.96 -40.08 -24.49
CA GLN A 284 -9.74 -41.36 -23.80
C GLN A 284 -10.94 -41.92 -23.03
N SER A 285 -12.10 -41.25 -22.97
CA SER A 285 -13.23 -41.73 -22.17
C SER A 285 -14.12 -42.73 -22.92
N LYS A 286 -13.60 -43.93 -23.16
CA LYS A 286 -14.44 -45.13 -23.32
C LYS A 286 -14.58 -45.75 -21.93
N ASP A 287 -15.80 -45.75 -21.39
CA ASP A 287 -16.32 -46.60 -20.30
C ASP A 287 -17.00 -45.88 -19.12
N THR A 288 -17.98 -46.61 -18.61
CA THR A 288 -18.81 -46.41 -17.42
C THR A 288 -18.02 -45.90 -16.20
N GLY A 289 -18.47 -44.80 -15.58
CA GLY A 289 -17.85 -44.21 -14.38
C GLY A 289 -17.57 -42.70 -14.45
N ILE A 290 -17.82 -42.08 -15.61
CA ILE A 290 -17.68 -40.63 -15.84
C ILE A 290 -18.55 -39.84 -14.85
N ASP A 291 -19.81 -40.24 -14.65
CA ASP A 291 -20.74 -39.54 -13.76
C ASP A 291 -20.29 -39.54 -12.29
N GLU A 292 -19.74 -40.66 -11.80
CA GLU A 292 -19.22 -40.77 -10.43
C GLU A 292 -17.97 -39.90 -10.26
N SER A 293 -17.08 -39.92 -11.26
CA SER A 293 -15.87 -39.08 -11.28
C SER A 293 -16.23 -37.59 -11.34
N LEU A 294 -17.25 -37.22 -12.13
CA LEU A 294 -17.74 -35.85 -12.24
C LEU A 294 -18.33 -35.37 -10.90
N LYS A 295 -19.20 -36.17 -10.28
CA LYS A 295 -19.78 -35.87 -8.96
C LYS A 295 -18.69 -35.68 -7.90
N LEU A 296 -17.67 -36.54 -7.89
CA LEU A 296 -16.54 -36.42 -6.97
C LEU A 296 -15.76 -35.13 -7.19
N LEU A 297 -15.47 -34.75 -8.45
CA LEU A 297 -14.74 -33.52 -8.77
C LEU A 297 -15.52 -32.26 -8.38
N LEU A 298 -16.85 -32.26 -8.56
CA LEU A 298 -17.72 -31.16 -8.13
C LEU A 298 -17.79 -31.05 -6.60
N ALA A 299 -17.91 -32.18 -5.89
CA ALA A 299 -17.87 -32.16 -4.42
C ALA A 299 -16.53 -31.62 -3.89
N ARG A 300 -15.40 -32.04 -4.49
CA ARG A 300 -14.07 -31.51 -4.16
C ARG A 300 -13.92 -30.03 -4.47
N GLN A 301 -14.59 -29.54 -5.51
CA GLN A 301 -14.60 -28.11 -5.83
C GLN A 301 -15.30 -27.28 -4.76
N GLU A 302 -16.45 -27.74 -4.25
CA GLU A 302 -17.15 -27.07 -3.15
C GLU A 302 -16.32 -27.10 -1.86
N GLU A 303 -15.69 -28.24 -1.57
CA GLU A 303 -14.83 -28.41 -0.40
C GLU A 303 -13.62 -27.46 -0.45
N VAL A 304 -12.88 -27.44 -1.57
CA VAL A 304 -11.71 -26.57 -1.70
C VAL A 304 -12.09 -25.09 -1.73
N SER A 305 -13.29 -24.73 -2.21
CA SER A 305 -13.80 -23.36 -2.16
C SER A 305 -13.91 -22.83 -0.72
N LYS A 306 -14.41 -23.66 0.21
CA LYS A 306 -14.53 -23.31 1.63
C LYS A 306 -13.15 -23.07 2.25
N HIS A 307 -12.21 -23.99 2.03
CA HIS A 307 -10.87 -23.87 2.58
C HIS A 307 -10.06 -22.73 1.95
N LEU A 308 -10.19 -22.51 0.65
CA LEU A 308 -9.58 -21.37 -0.05
C LEU A 308 -10.11 -20.04 0.51
N THR A 309 -11.40 -19.97 0.83
CA THR A 309 -12.00 -18.80 1.47
C THR A 309 -11.46 -18.57 2.87
N GLY A 310 -11.39 -19.62 3.70
CA GLY A 310 -10.79 -19.54 5.04
C GLY A 310 -9.34 -19.05 5.00
N LEU A 311 -8.51 -19.66 4.15
CA LEU A 311 -7.11 -19.27 3.97
C LEU A 311 -6.99 -17.81 3.50
N SER A 312 -7.80 -17.39 2.52
CA SER A 312 -7.76 -16.03 1.99
C SER A 312 -8.13 -14.99 3.04
N LEU A 313 -9.19 -15.24 3.81
CA LEU A 313 -9.61 -14.34 4.89
C LEU A 313 -8.49 -14.19 5.92
N TRP A 314 -7.86 -15.29 6.31
CA TRP A 314 -6.73 -15.24 7.23
C TRP A 314 -5.56 -14.42 6.67
N VAL A 315 -5.12 -14.67 5.43
CA VAL A 315 -4.03 -13.92 4.80
C VAL A 315 -4.35 -12.41 4.73
N GLN A 316 -5.60 -12.07 4.40
CA GLN A 316 -6.03 -10.67 4.31
C GLN A 316 -6.02 -9.96 5.67
N ASN A 317 -6.40 -10.68 6.73
CA ASN A 317 -6.40 -10.16 8.11
C ASN A 317 -4.98 -10.13 8.72
N GLN A 318 -4.12 -11.09 8.35
CA GLN A 318 -2.78 -11.20 8.88
C GLN A 318 -1.82 -10.16 8.28
N TYR A 319 -1.99 -9.81 6.99
CA TYR A 319 -1.15 -8.81 6.34
C TYR A 319 -1.01 -7.48 7.11
N PRO A 320 -2.09 -6.78 7.52
CA PRO A 320 -1.95 -5.54 8.27
C PRO A 320 -1.27 -5.75 9.63
N ILE A 321 -1.47 -6.90 10.29
CA ILE A 321 -0.81 -7.24 11.57
C ILE A 321 0.70 -7.39 11.36
N THR A 322 1.14 -8.09 10.30
CA THR A 322 2.55 -8.24 9.96
C THR A 322 3.20 -6.88 9.63
N VAL A 323 2.49 -6.01 8.89
CA VAL A 323 2.97 -4.66 8.59
C VAL A 323 3.15 -3.83 9.87
N GLU A 324 2.18 -3.89 10.78
CA GLU A 324 2.26 -3.14 12.04
C GLU A 324 3.36 -3.69 12.94
N THR A 325 3.50 -5.02 13.02
CA THR A 325 4.60 -5.69 13.73
C THR A 325 5.95 -5.20 13.22
N ASN A 326 6.13 -5.10 11.89
CA ASN A 326 7.36 -4.56 11.31
C ASN A 326 7.67 -3.14 11.79
N LYS A 327 6.68 -2.24 11.78
CA LYS A 327 6.86 -0.87 12.29
C LYS A 327 7.23 -0.85 13.77
N THR A 328 6.65 -1.74 14.58
CA THR A 328 7.01 -1.81 16.01
C THR A 328 8.46 -2.26 16.23
N LEU A 329 9.00 -3.09 15.32
CA LEU A 329 10.39 -3.56 15.37
C LEU A 329 11.41 -2.52 14.88
N GLU A 330 10.98 -1.52 14.11
CA GLU A 330 11.84 -0.39 13.71
C GLU A 330 12.22 0.48 14.93
N LYS A 331 11.36 0.58 15.95
CA LYS A 331 11.62 1.35 17.18
C LYS A 331 12.85 0.84 17.96
N PRO A 332 12.97 -0.46 18.31
CA PRO A 332 14.19 -1.00 18.92
C PRO A 332 15.46 -0.75 18.10
N THR A 333 15.38 -0.80 16.76
CA THR A 333 16.54 -0.53 15.90
C THR A 333 17.01 0.91 16.05
N LYS A 334 16.06 1.85 16.12
CA LYS A 334 16.37 3.26 16.38
C LYS A 334 17.00 3.45 17.77
N VAL A 335 16.40 2.87 18.81
CA VAL A 335 16.94 2.93 20.18
C VAL A 335 18.36 2.37 20.23
N ALA A 336 18.63 1.25 19.57
CA ALA A 336 19.97 0.67 19.49
C ALA A 336 20.97 1.59 18.74
N ARG A 337 20.53 2.27 17.67
CA ARG A 337 21.37 3.29 16.98
C ARG A 337 21.68 4.47 17.90
N GLU A 338 20.69 4.96 18.65
CA GLU A 338 20.86 6.05 19.61
C GLU A 338 21.76 5.65 20.79
N ASN A 339 21.62 4.42 21.30
CA ASN A 339 22.47 3.86 22.34
C ASN A 339 23.92 3.84 21.88
N LEU A 340 24.19 3.26 20.71
CA LEU A 340 25.53 3.20 20.12
C LEU A 340 26.11 4.61 19.90
N ALA A 341 25.30 5.54 19.39
CA ALA A 341 25.71 6.94 19.24
C ALA A 341 25.90 7.69 20.57
N SER A 342 25.25 7.27 21.64
CA SER A 342 25.49 7.81 22.98
C SER A 342 26.82 7.32 23.56
N VAL A 343 27.22 6.08 23.25
CA VAL A 343 28.53 5.53 23.64
C VAL A 343 29.63 6.30 22.92
N TRP A 344 29.51 6.48 21.60
CA TRP A 344 30.44 7.29 20.80
C TRP A 344 30.56 8.74 21.33
N ARG A 345 29.45 9.38 21.69
CA ARG A 345 29.49 10.74 22.28
C ARG A 345 30.17 10.78 23.64
N ARG A 346 29.96 9.79 24.51
CA ARG A 346 30.61 9.75 25.84
C ARG A 346 32.11 9.60 25.73
N MET A 347 32.58 8.72 24.85
CA MET A 347 34.01 8.55 24.56
C MET A 347 34.67 9.86 24.12
N TYR A 348 33.93 10.74 23.43
CA TYR A 348 34.42 12.04 22.99
C TYR A 348 34.55 13.05 24.14
N VAL A 349 33.55 13.13 25.03
CA VAL A 349 33.54 14.09 26.15
C VAL A 349 34.60 13.77 27.22
N ASP A 350 34.89 12.48 27.44
CA ASP A 350 35.89 12.04 28.42
C ASP A 350 37.34 12.34 27.98
N GLU A 351 37.57 12.54 26.67
CA GLU A 351 38.89 12.90 26.10
C GLU A 351 39.21 14.39 26.33
N ASP A 352 38.23 15.28 26.11
CA ASP A 352 38.37 16.72 26.35
C ASP A 352 38.56 17.04 27.85
N ALA A 353 37.96 16.25 28.75
CA ALA A 353 38.12 16.40 30.19
C ALA A 353 39.51 15.97 30.70
N ALA A 354 40.18 15.05 29.99
CA ALA A 354 41.53 14.58 30.32
C ALA A 354 42.65 15.51 29.80
N GLU A 355 42.36 16.34 28.80
CA GLU A 355 43.30 17.33 28.24
C GLU A 355 43.27 18.70 28.95
N ALA A 356 42.37 18.92 29.92
CA ALA A 356 42.33 20.17 30.69
C ALA A 356 43.56 20.29 31.61
N PRO A 357 44.38 21.36 31.51
CA PRO A 357 45.50 21.56 32.41
C PRO A 357 45.00 21.70 33.87
N PRO A 358 45.73 21.15 34.85
CA PRO A 358 45.34 21.27 36.25
C PRO A 358 45.25 22.75 36.65
N PRO A 359 44.29 23.13 37.51
CA PRO A 359 44.19 24.51 37.97
C PRO A 359 45.48 24.90 38.70
N ASP A 360 46.10 25.99 38.26
CA ASP A 360 47.27 26.58 38.92
C ASP A 360 46.94 26.85 40.39
N VAL A 361 47.71 26.22 41.30
CA VAL A 361 47.65 26.43 42.76
C VAL A 361 48.66 27.49 43.17
#